data_AF-A0A0G4NIU3-F1
#
_entry.id   AF-A0A0G4NIU3-F1
#
_cell.length_a   1.000
_cell.length_b   1.000
_cell.length_c   1.000
_cell.angle_alpha   90.00
_cell.angle_beta   90.00
_cell.angle_gamma   90.00
#
_symmetry.space_group_name_H-M   'P 1'
#
loop_
_entity.id
_entity.type
_entity.pdbx_description
1 polymer ?
#
loop_
_entity_poly.entity_id
_entity_poly.type
_entity_poly.pdbx_seq_one_letter_code
_entity_poly.pdbx_strand_id
1 'polypeptide(L)'
;IYYQANIQGEDVLWLVPYKFNQRVVGDIDFRIMGTFVEFYMTLLGFINFRLYTSVGLKYPPKFDLSKDEQSGELGAFILEGQGLANDDEDQAQQQQKQQQQQQITEGEATEHHPDPETQAAVNKVVKKLK
;
A
#
# COMPACT_ATOMS: atom_id res chain seq x y z
N ILE A 1 -28.10 -10.17 -11.24
CA ILE A 1 -28.51 -8.81 -10.80
C ILE A 1 -28.10 -7.83 -11.89
N TYR A 2 -28.99 -6.94 -12.31
CA TYR A 2 -28.67 -5.86 -13.26
C TYR A 2 -28.28 -4.61 -12.47
N TYR A 3 -27.18 -3.97 -12.86
CA TYR A 3 -26.72 -2.69 -12.32
C TYR A 3 -26.62 -1.67 -13.45
N GLN A 4 -26.99 -0.44 -13.15
CA GLN A 4 -26.81 0.69 -14.05
C GLN A 4 -26.05 1.80 -13.32
N ALA A 5 -25.09 2.42 -14.00
CA ALA A 5 -24.42 3.61 -13.52
C ALA A 5 -24.24 4.63 -14.64
N ASN A 6 -24.39 5.91 -14.31
CA ASN A 6 -24.03 6.99 -15.21
C ASN A 6 -22.53 7.30 -15.08
N ILE A 7 -21.78 7.15 -16.16
CA ILE A 7 -20.34 7.39 -16.21
C ILE A 7 -20.07 8.47 -17.25
N GLN A 8 -19.66 9.66 -16.81
CA GLN A 8 -19.36 10.81 -17.68
C GLN A 8 -20.53 11.20 -18.61
N GLY A 9 -21.77 11.06 -18.15
CA GLY A 9 -22.98 11.42 -18.90
C GLY A 9 -23.60 10.27 -19.69
N GLU A 10 -22.93 9.12 -19.80
CA GLU A 10 -23.45 7.94 -20.50
C GLU A 10 -23.90 6.87 -19.50
N ASP A 11 -25.05 6.25 -19.76
CA ASP A 11 -25.58 5.18 -18.93
C ASP A 11 -24.99 3.82 -19.34
N VAL A 12 -24.34 3.14 -18.37
CA VAL A 12 -23.75 1.82 -18.55
C VAL A 12 -24.54 0.80 -17.74
N LEU A 13 -25.05 -0.23 -18.42
CA LEU A 13 -25.81 -1.35 -17.82
C LEU A 13 -24.99 -2.63 -17.90
N TRP A 14 -24.83 -3.34 -16.78
CA TRP A 14 -24.17 -4.65 -16.74
C TRP A 14 -24.90 -5.65 -15.84
N LEU A 15 -24.64 -6.93 -16.09
CA LEU A 15 -25.21 -8.05 -15.35
C LEU A 15 -24.14 -8.72 -14.49
N VAL A 16 -24.41 -8.86 -13.19
CA VAL A 16 -23.62 -9.69 -12.27
C VAL A 16 -24.38 -10.99 -12.03
N PRO A 17 -23.82 -12.17 -12.38
CA PRO A 17 -24.44 -13.45 -12.07
C PRO A 17 -24.38 -13.74 -10.57
N TYR A 18 -25.30 -14.55 -10.07
CA TYR A 18 -25.19 -15.08 -8.70
C TYR A 18 -23.99 -16.02 -8.61
N LYS A 19 -23.33 -16.05 -7.44
CA LYS A 19 -22.17 -16.91 -7.13
C LYS A 19 -22.61 -18.38 -7.00
N PHE A 20 -23.02 -19.00 -8.09
CA PHE A 20 -23.42 -20.40 -8.17
C PHE A 20 -22.46 -21.21 -9.06
N ASN A 21 -22.35 -22.50 -8.76
CA ASN A 21 -21.60 -23.44 -9.60
C ASN A 21 -22.34 -23.62 -10.93
N GLN A 22 -21.84 -22.99 -11.98
CA GLN A 22 -22.35 -23.15 -13.34
C GLN A 22 -21.71 -24.38 -13.98
N ARG A 23 -22.51 -25.18 -14.71
CA ARG A 23 -21.97 -26.29 -15.51
C ARG A 23 -21.42 -25.75 -16.81
N VAL A 24 -20.20 -26.17 -17.15
CA VAL A 24 -19.61 -25.90 -18.46
C VAL A 24 -20.41 -26.70 -19.50
N VAL A 25 -21.05 -26.00 -20.43
CA VAL A 25 -21.69 -26.60 -21.59
C VAL A 25 -20.63 -26.86 -22.67
N GLY A 26 -20.66 -28.04 -23.28
CA GLY A 26 -19.62 -28.49 -24.22
C GLY A 26 -19.61 -27.79 -25.58
N ASP A 27 -20.56 -26.87 -25.83
CA ASP A 27 -20.78 -26.22 -27.13
C ASP A 27 -20.17 -24.80 -27.21
N ILE A 28 -19.31 -24.43 -26.26
CA ILE A 28 -18.65 -23.11 -26.23
C ILE A 28 -17.15 -23.28 -26.48
N ASP A 29 -16.60 -22.58 -27.48
CA ASP A 29 -15.14 -22.53 -27.69
C ASP A 29 -14.49 -21.48 -26.76
N PHE A 30 -13.94 -21.98 -25.65
CA PHE A 30 -13.25 -21.15 -24.66
C PHE A 30 -11.96 -20.49 -25.17
N ARG A 31 -11.34 -20.98 -26.25
CA ARG A 31 -10.16 -20.32 -26.82
C ARG A 31 -10.55 -19.00 -27.46
N ILE A 32 -11.68 -18.98 -28.18
CA ILE A 32 -12.24 -17.76 -28.75
C ILE A 32 -12.76 -16.85 -27.62
N MET A 33 -13.46 -17.38 -26.62
CA MET A 33 -13.90 -16.57 -25.48
C MET A 33 -12.71 -15.94 -24.73
N GLY A 34 -11.59 -16.67 -24.61
CA GLY A 34 -10.36 -16.20 -23.96
C GLY A 34 -9.77 -14.96 -24.64
N THR A 35 -9.75 -14.90 -25.98
CA THR A 35 -9.23 -13.72 -26.70
C THR A 35 -10.10 -12.49 -26.48
N PHE A 36 -11.43 -12.64 -26.41
CA PHE A 36 -12.33 -11.56 -26.04
C PHE A 36 -12.08 -11.10 -24.60
N VAL A 37 -11.94 -12.02 -23.66
CA VAL A 37 -11.65 -11.70 -22.25
C VAL A 37 -10.34 -10.93 -22.14
N GLU A 38 -9.26 -11.37 -22.79
CA GLU A 38 -7.95 -10.69 -22.77
C GLU A 38 -8.03 -9.26 -23.34
N PHE A 39 -8.74 -9.10 -24.46
CA PHE A 39 -8.98 -7.79 -25.05
C PHE A 39 -9.75 -6.86 -24.09
N TYR A 40 -10.86 -7.34 -23.53
CA TYR A 40 -11.68 -6.54 -22.61
C TYR A 40 -10.98 -6.25 -21.28
N MET A 41 -10.16 -7.16 -20.76
CA MET A 41 -9.34 -6.92 -19.56
C MET A 41 -8.35 -5.77 -19.80
N THR A 42 -7.69 -5.77 -20.95
CA THR A 42 -6.75 -4.70 -21.33
C THR A 42 -7.47 -3.36 -21.51
N LEU A 43 -8.60 -3.35 -22.24
CA LEU A 43 -9.44 -2.17 -22.44
C LEU A 43 -9.90 -1.59 -21.10
N LEU A 44 -10.45 -2.44 -20.23
CA LEU A 44 -10.95 -2.01 -18.92
C LEU A 44 -9.82 -1.50 -18.02
N GLY A 45 -8.60 -2.03 -18.15
CA GLY A 45 -7.42 -1.52 -17.48
C GLY A 45 -7.12 -0.05 -17.81
N PHE A 46 -7.16 0.32 -19.10
CA PHE A 46 -6.97 1.72 -19.53
C PHE A 46 -8.12 2.63 -19.09
N ILE A 47 -9.36 2.14 -19.17
CA ILE A 47 -10.55 2.89 -18.71
C ILE A 47 -10.43 3.17 -17.21
N ASN A 48 -10.13 2.15 -16.40
CA ASN A 48 -9.98 2.31 -14.96
C ASN A 48 -8.82 3.24 -14.60
N PHE A 49 -7.67 3.12 -15.28
CA PHE A 49 -6.58 4.07 -15.10
C PHE A 49 -7.02 5.52 -15.31
N ARG A 50 -7.75 5.80 -16.41
CA ARG A 50 -8.27 7.14 -16.69
C ARG A 50 -9.32 7.60 -15.67
N LEU A 51 -10.24 6.73 -15.28
CA LEU A 51 -11.30 7.08 -14.33
C LEU A 51 -10.73 7.40 -12.94
N TYR A 52 -9.83 6.56 -12.42
CA TYR A 52 -9.18 6.78 -11.13
C TYR A 52 -8.37 8.09 -11.12
N THR A 53 -7.52 8.28 -12.13
CA THR A 53 -6.71 9.50 -12.23
C THR A 53 -7.55 10.75 -12.43
N SER A 54 -8.70 10.67 -13.12
CA SER A 54 -9.61 11.82 -13.30
C SER A 54 -10.24 12.33 -12.00
N VAL A 55 -10.36 11.47 -10.98
CA VAL A 55 -10.85 11.84 -9.64
C VAL A 55 -9.72 11.97 -8.62
N GLY A 56 -8.45 11.95 -9.07
CA GLY A 56 -7.26 12.13 -8.22
C GLY A 56 -6.88 10.91 -7.39
N LEU A 57 -7.32 9.71 -7.76
CA LEU A 57 -6.95 8.45 -7.10
C LEU A 57 -5.77 7.77 -7.79
N LYS A 58 -4.95 7.08 -7.01
CA LYS A 58 -3.85 6.23 -7.48
C LYS A 58 -4.40 4.93 -8.09
N TYR A 59 -3.87 4.56 -9.25
CA TYR A 59 -4.15 3.29 -9.92
C TYR A 59 -2.84 2.51 -10.13
N PRO A 60 -2.81 1.18 -9.95
CA PRO A 60 -3.89 0.34 -9.41
C PRO A 60 -4.11 0.59 -7.90
N PRO A 61 -5.34 0.39 -7.38
CA PRO A 61 -5.61 0.49 -5.95
C PRO A 61 -4.79 -0.56 -5.18
N LYS A 62 -4.38 -0.23 -3.94
CA LYS A 62 -3.69 -1.20 -3.08
C LYS A 62 -4.66 -2.29 -2.64
N PHE A 63 -4.15 -3.52 -2.51
CA PHE A 63 -4.93 -4.68 -2.13
C PHE A 63 -4.47 -5.22 -0.78
N ASP A 64 -5.40 -5.31 0.17
CA ASP A 64 -5.18 -5.81 1.52
C ASP A 64 -5.62 -7.28 1.64
N LEU A 65 -4.63 -8.18 1.64
CA LEU A 65 -4.86 -9.62 1.75
C LEU A 65 -5.58 -10.01 3.04
N SER A 66 -5.25 -9.35 4.16
CA SER A 66 -5.85 -9.70 5.46
C SER A 66 -7.34 -9.36 5.52
N LYS A 67 -7.77 -8.29 4.84
CA LYS A 67 -9.18 -7.97 4.69
C LYS A 67 -9.91 -8.92 3.74
N ASP A 68 -9.24 -9.36 2.68
CA ASP A 68 -9.83 -10.34 1.75
C ASP A 68 -10.08 -11.68 2.42
N GLU A 69 -9.14 -12.17 3.24
CA GLU A 69 -9.30 -13.38 4.05
C GLU A 69 -10.49 -13.27 5.03
N GLN A 70 -10.82 -12.05 5.47
CA GLN A 70 -11.98 -11.75 6.30
C GLN A 70 -13.27 -11.55 5.48
N SER A 71 -13.30 -12.01 4.23
CA SER A 71 -14.43 -11.84 3.30
C SER A 71 -14.77 -10.37 3.02
N GLY A 72 -13.76 -9.50 2.99
CA GLY A 72 -13.91 -8.08 2.70
C GLY A 72 -14.40 -7.77 1.29
N GLU A 73 -14.21 -8.69 0.34
CA GLU A 73 -14.55 -8.53 -1.09
C GLU A 73 -14.07 -7.17 -1.63
N LEU A 74 -14.98 -6.27 -2.01
CA LEU A 74 -14.65 -4.93 -2.49
C LEU A 74 -13.96 -4.06 -1.41
N GLY A 75 -14.18 -4.34 -0.12
CA GLY A 75 -13.57 -3.65 1.00
C GLY A 75 -12.08 -3.99 1.24
N ALA A 76 -11.54 -4.99 0.53
CA ALA A 76 -10.11 -5.30 0.55
C ALA A 76 -9.28 -4.31 -0.29
N PHE A 77 -9.91 -3.52 -1.16
CA PHE A 77 -9.24 -2.49 -1.95
C PHE A 77 -9.12 -1.18 -1.15
N ILE A 78 -7.90 -0.67 -1.05
CA ILE A 78 -7.59 0.60 -0.40
C ILE A 78 -7.41 1.67 -1.49
N LEU A 79 -8.22 2.73 -1.41
CA LEU A 79 -8.17 3.88 -2.31
C LEU A 79 -7.27 4.97 -1.72
N GLU A 80 -6.22 5.33 -2.45
CA GLU A 80 -5.28 6.37 -2.06
C GLU A 80 -5.38 7.56 -3.01
N GLY A 81 -5.37 8.77 -2.47
CA GLY A 81 -5.25 9.99 -3.27
C GLY A 81 -3.83 10.16 -3.80
N GLN A 82 -3.70 10.67 -5.03
CA GLN A 82 -2.40 10.96 -5.66
C GLN A 82 -1.55 11.99 -4.89
N GLY A 83 -2.17 12.79 -4.01
CA GLY A 83 -1.49 13.78 -3.17
C GLY A 83 -1.24 13.39 -1.70
N LEU A 84 -1.74 12.23 -1.24
CA LEU A 84 -1.65 11.80 0.17
C LEU A 84 -0.68 10.62 0.37
N ALA A 85 -0.36 9.86 -0.69
CA ALA A 85 0.48 8.67 -0.58
C ALA A 85 1.97 8.95 -0.32
N ASN A 86 2.43 10.19 -0.48
CA ASN A 86 3.82 10.55 -0.18
C ASN A 86 4.05 10.68 1.34
N ASP A 87 3.03 11.02 2.11
CA ASP A 87 3.18 11.25 3.56
C ASP A 87 3.33 9.92 4.33
N ASP A 88 2.68 8.85 3.90
CA ASP A 88 2.74 7.54 4.56
C ASP A 88 4.05 6.79 4.28
N GLU A 89 4.59 6.90 3.05
CA GLU A 89 5.89 6.31 2.70
C GLU A 89 7.06 7.05 3.38
N ASP A 90 6.97 8.37 3.51
CA ASP A 90 7.96 9.19 4.23
C ASP A 90 7.93 8.96 5.75
N GLN A 91 6.75 8.75 6.35
CA GLN A 91 6.64 8.44 7.79
C GLN A 91 7.14 7.03 8.14
N ALA A 92 6.86 6.03 7.29
CA ALA A 92 7.36 4.66 7.48
C ALA A 92 8.90 4.58 7.35
N GLN A 93 9.49 5.34 6.41
CA GLN A 93 10.95 5.41 6.26
C GLN A 93 11.62 6.22 7.38
N GLN A 94 10.97 7.27 7.92
CA GLN A 94 11.51 8.03 9.06
C GLN A 94 11.50 7.22 10.36
N GLN A 95 10.47 6.40 10.61
CA GLN A 95 10.45 5.51 11.78
C GLN A 95 11.53 4.43 11.69
N GLN A 96 11.77 3.86 10.50
CA GLN A 96 12.85 2.89 10.29
C GLN A 96 14.24 3.52 10.45
N LYS A 97 14.45 4.76 9.94
CA LYS A 97 15.70 5.49 10.15
C LYS A 97 15.96 5.84 11.61
N GLN A 98 14.92 6.20 12.40
CA GLN A 98 15.07 6.47 13.83
C GLN A 98 15.40 5.20 14.65
N GLN A 99 14.77 4.06 14.32
CA GLN A 99 15.07 2.79 15.00
C GLN A 99 16.48 2.26 14.65
N GLN A 100 16.91 2.43 13.39
CA GLN A 100 18.25 2.01 12.98
C GLN A 100 19.33 2.90 13.61
N GLN A 101 19.06 4.20 13.82
CA GLN A 101 20.00 5.11 14.50
C GLN A 101 20.13 4.85 16.02
N GLN A 102 19.09 4.29 16.66
CA GLN A 102 19.18 3.83 18.05
C GLN A 102 20.00 2.55 18.21
N GLN A 103 19.95 1.61 17.26
CA GLN A 103 20.73 0.36 17.34
C GLN A 103 22.24 0.53 17.08
N ILE A 104 22.67 1.51 16.29
CA ILE A 104 24.12 1.79 16.10
C ILE A 104 24.77 2.44 17.32
N THR A 105 23.98 3.01 18.25
CA THR A 105 24.51 3.68 19.45
C THR A 105 24.73 2.71 20.62
N GLU A 106 24.07 1.54 20.61
CA GLU A 106 24.19 0.54 21.68
C GLU A 106 25.24 -0.55 21.40
N GLY A 107 25.77 -0.63 20.18
CA GLY A 107 26.69 -1.70 19.74
C GLY A 107 28.19 -1.45 19.92
N GLU A 108 28.62 -0.24 20.30
CA GLU A 108 30.04 0.13 20.29
C GLU A 108 30.48 0.90 21.55
N ALA A 109 30.07 0.42 22.73
CA ALA A 109 30.52 0.95 24.03
C ALA A 109 30.97 -0.15 24.99
N THR A 110 31.72 -1.13 24.50
CA THR A 110 32.63 -1.92 25.35
C THR A 110 34.06 -1.60 24.95
N GLU A 111 34.61 -0.56 25.57
CA GLU A 111 35.96 -0.49 26.15
C GLU A 111 36.40 0.98 26.35
N HIS A 112 36.81 1.30 27.57
CA HIS A 112 37.31 2.60 28.03
C HIS A 112 36.31 3.74 28.27
N HIS A 113 35.46 3.57 29.30
CA HIS A 113 35.11 4.71 30.15
C HIS A 113 36.29 5.02 31.09
N PRO A 114 36.81 6.26 31.17
CA PRO A 114 37.79 6.62 32.18
C PRO A 114 37.13 6.54 33.57
N ASP A 115 37.86 6.02 34.56
CA ASP A 115 37.33 5.73 35.89
C ASP A 115 36.60 6.97 36.50
N PRO A 116 35.42 6.78 37.13
CA PRO A 116 34.58 7.86 37.64
C PRO A 116 35.28 8.81 38.61
N GLU A 117 36.31 8.35 39.33
CA GLU A 117 37.11 9.22 40.21
C GLU A 117 37.94 10.23 39.39
N THR A 118 38.47 9.79 38.25
CA THR A 118 39.29 10.62 37.36
C THR A 118 38.45 11.74 36.73
N GLN A 119 37.21 11.43 36.33
CA GLN A 119 36.29 12.42 35.77
C GLN A 119 35.83 13.46 36.81
N ALA A 120 35.63 13.02 38.06
CA ALA A 120 35.30 13.93 39.16
C ALA A 120 36.45 14.89 39.48
N ALA A 121 37.70 14.39 39.44
CA ALA A 121 38.89 15.22 39.63
C ALA A 121 39.03 16.28 38.52
N VAL A 122 38.84 15.88 37.26
CA VAL A 122 38.89 16.81 36.11
C VAL A 122 37.82 17.89 36.22
N ASN A 123 36.57 17.52 36.53
CA ASN A 123 35.48 18.49 36.70
C ASN A 123 35.73 19.47 37.85
N LYS A 124 36.37 19.01 38.92
CA LYS A 124 36.74 19.87 40.05
C LYS A 124 37.84 20.88 39.68
N VAL A 125 38.80 20.48 38.85
CA VAL A 125 39.86 21.37 38.35
C VAL A 125 39.30 22.41 37.38
N VAL A 126 38.45 21.98 36.44
CA VAL A 126 37.78 22.88 35.47
C VAL A 126 36.94 23.94 36.18
N LYS A 127 36.29 23.57 37.29
CA LYS A 127 35.49 24.51 38.10
C LYS A 127 36.33 25.51 38.91
N LYS A 128 37.62 25.23 39.17
CA LYS A 128 38.53 26.18 39.85
C LYS A 128 39.21 27.17 38.90
N LEU A 129 39.17 26.89 37.60
CA LEU A 129 39.76 27.74 36.54
C LEU A 129 38.76 28.74 35.93
N LYS A 130 37.48 28.66 36.33
CA LYS A 130 36.45 29.68 36.09
C LYS A 130 36.22 30.48 37.36
#